data_AF-A0A0K8Q9V5-F1
#
_entry.id   AF-A0A0K8Q9V5-F1
#
_cell.length_a   1.000
_cell.length_b   1.000
_cell.length_c   1.000
_cell.angle_alpha   90.00
_cell.angle_beta   90.00
_cell.angle_gamma   90.00
#
_symmetry.space_group_name_H-M   'P 1'
#
loop_
_entity.id
_entity.type
_entity.pdbx_description
1 polymer ?
#
loop_
_entity_poly.entity_id
_entity_poly.type
_entity_poly.pdbx_seq_one_letter_code
_entity_poly.pdbx_strand_id
1 'polypeptide(L)'
;YVLVSQPSRFDPGRAPAGRHILWTYCHVPAGSTVDMGEAVIAQLERFAPGFRDLVVESKVTTAAALADYNENYVGVTSVPG
;
A
#
# COMPACT_ATOMS: atom_id res chain seq x y z
N TYR A 1 -3.86 -2.20 10.99
CA TYR A 1 -4.91 -1.52 10.21
C TYR A 1 -4.35 -1.18 8.83
N VAL A 2 -5.20 -1.03 7.81
CA VAL A 2 -4.80 -0.66 6.44
C VAL A 2 -5.47 0.65 6.08
N LEU A 3 -4.70 1.63 5.64
CA LEU A 3 -5.21 2.85 5.01
C LEU A 3 -5.29 2.62 3.50
N VAL A 4 -6.36 3.12 2.86
CA VAL A 4 -6.65 2.84 1.45
C VAL A 4 -7.03 4.15 0.75
N SER A 5 -6.52 4.36 -0.46
CA SER A 5 -6.86 5.52 -1.31
C SER A 5 -6.96 5.11 -2.78
N GLN A 6 -7.97 5.63 -3.50
CA GLN A 6 -8.20 5.39 -4.91
C GLN A 6 -8.22 6.72 -5.70
N PRO A 7 -7.06 7.31 -5.99
CA PRO A 7 -6.96 8.67 -6.55
C PRO A 7 -7.50 8.79 -7.98
N SER A 8 -7.48 7.68 -8.73
CA SER A 8 -7.99 7.63 -10.12
C SER A 8 -9.47 7.98 -10.26
N ARG A 9 -10.25 8.00 -9.17
CA ARG A 9 -11.64 8.49 -9.18
C ARG A 9 -11.76 10.01 -9.30
N PHE A 10 -10.72 10.75 -8.91
CA PHE A 10 -10.68 12.21 -8.92
C PHE A 10 -9.75 12.76 -10.01
N ASP A 11 -8.71 12.00 -10.34
CA ASP A 11 -7.73 12.35 -11.37
C ASP A 11 -7.55 11.14 -12.31
N PRO A 12 -8.35 11.06 -13.39
CA PRO A 12 -8.30 9.96 -14.34
C PRO A 12 -6.94 9.80 -15.03
N GLY A 13 -6.10 10.85 -15.07
CA GLY A 13 -4.76 10.81 -15.67
C GLY A 13 -3.76 9.94 -14.90
N ARG A 14 -4.10 9.52 -13.67
CA ARG A 14 -3.25 8.66 -12.83
C ARG A 14 -3.31 7.18 -13.17
N ALA A 15 -4.21 6.77 -14.06
CA ALA A 15 -4.33 5.39 -14.49
C ALA A 15 -4.62 5.32 -16.00
N PRO A 16 -4.23 4.25 -16.70
CA PRO A 16 -4.72 3.98 -18.05
C PRO A 16 -6.25 3.96 -18.08
N ALA A 17 -6.84 4.33 -19.23
CA ALA A 17 -8.29 4.37 -19.40
C ALA A 17 -8.96 3.04 -19.01
N GLY A 18 -10.03 3.11 -18.22
CA GLY A 18 -10.76 1.94 -17.73
C GLY A 18 -10.08 1.18 -16.59
N ARG A 19 -8.96 1.69 -16.04
CA ARG A 19 -8.26 1.10 -14.90
C ARG A 19 -8.21 2.06 -13.71
N HIS A 20 -7.89 1.50 -12.55
CA HIS A 20 -7.72 2.24 -11.32
C HIS A 20 -6.39 1.90 -10.66
N ILE A 21 -5.74 2.91 -10.09
CA ILE A 21 -4.67 2.71 -9.11
C ILE A 21 -5.27 2.77 -7.70
N LEU A 22 -4.89 1.80 -6.88
CA LEU A 22 -5.20 1.73 -5.46
C LEU A 22 -3.90 1.84 -4.67
N TRP A 23 -3.87 2.76 -3.71
CA TRP A 23 -2.77 2.89 -2.76
C TRP A 23 -3.19 2.34 -1.41
N THR A 24 -2.29 1.57 -0.80
CA THR A 24 -2.50 0.99 0.51
C THR A 24 -1.28 1.21 1.40
N TYR A 25 -1.52 1.49 2.68
CA TYR A 25 -0.47 1.57 3.70
C TYR A 25 -0.85 0.71 4.90
N CYS A 26 0.12 -0.03 5.44
CA CYS A 26 -0.04 -0.77 6.68
C CYS A 26 1.14 -0.47 7.60
N HIS A 27 0.86 -0.39 8.90
CA HIS A 27 1.89 -0.14 9.90
C HIS A 27 2.63 -1.45 10.21
N VAL A 28 3.96 -1.40 10.15
CA VAL A 28 4.87 -2.49 10.52
C VAL A 28 5.99 -1.93 11.42
N PRO A 29 6.70 -2.77 12.20
CA PRO A 29 7.88 -2.31 12.92
C PRO A 29 8.92 -1.66 12.00
N ALA A 30 9.67 -0.70 12.53
CA ALA A 30 10.74 -0.02 11.80
C ALA A 30 11.78 -1.03 11.31
N GLY A 31 12.26 -0.84 10.07
CA GLY A 31 13.22 -1.75 9.44
C GLY A 31 12.64 -3.13 9.07
N SER A 32 11.31 -3.32 9.15
CA SER A 32 10.70 -4.58 8.75
C SER A 32 10.93 -4.86 7.26
N THR A 33 11.45 -6.05 6.97
CA THR A 33 11.61 -6.62 5.62
C THR A 33 10.42 -7.47 5.20
N VAL A 34 9.38 -7.56 6.04
CA VAL A 34 8.21 -8.41 5.77
C VAL A 34 7.39 -7.81 4.64
N ASP A 35 7.16 -8.62 3.60
CA ASP A 35 6.19 -8.30 2.55
C ASP A 35 4.77 -8.48 3.09
N MET A 36 4.05 -7.36 3.22
CA MET A 36 2.67 -7.34 3.70
C MET A 36 1.63 -7.33 2.57
N GLY A 37 2.03 -7.50 1.31
CA GLY A 37 1.16 -7.43 0.14
C GLY A 37 -0.03 -8.39 0.22
N GLU A 38 0.24 -9.67 0.46
CA GLU A 38 -0.83 -10.68 0.58
C GLU A 38 -1.74 -10.42 1.78
N ALA A 39 -1.19 -9.96 2.91
CA ALA A 39 -1.98 -9.61 4.08
C ALA A 39 -2.92 -8.43 3.81
N VAL A 40 -2.46 -7.43 3.04
CA VAL A 40 -3.28 -6.30 2.60
C VAL A 40 -4.36 -6.75 1.61
N ILE A 41 -4.01 -7.54 0.60
CA ILE A 41 -4.97 -8.06 -0.38
C ILE A 41 -6.04 -8.90 0.32
N ALA A 42 -5.64 -9.80 1.22
CA ALA A 42 -6.58 -10.61 2.01
C ALA A 42 -7.51 -9.73 2.87
N GLN A 43 -6.99 -8.64 3.43
CA GLN A 43 -7.81 -7.71 4.19
C GLN A 43 -8.82 -6.97 3.31
N LEU A 44 -8.43 -6.55 2.10
CA LEU A 44 -9.35 -5.93 1.15
C LEU A 44 -10.42 -6.91 0.67
N GLU A 45 -10.04 -8.15 0.36
CA GLU A 45 -10.95 -9.22 -0.07
C GLU A 45 -12.08 -9.46 0.95
N ARG A 46 -11.77 -9.37 2.25
CA ARG A 46 -12.79 -9.50 3.32
C ARG A 46 -13.86 -8.42 3.30
N PHE A 47 -13.55 -7.23 2.78
CA PHE A 47 -14.49 -6.11 2.68
C PHE A 47 -15.04 -5.89 1.26
N ALA A 48 -14.35 -6.41 0.25
CA ALA A 48 -14.72 -6.35 -1.16
C ALA A 48 -14.45 -7.72 -1.80
N PRO A 49 -15.37 -8.69 -1.66
CA PRO A 49 -15.23 -10.01 -2.27
C PRO A 49 -15.05 -9.92 -3.80
N GLY A 50 -14.10 -10.68 -4.34
CA GLY A 50 -13.68 -10.65 -5.74
C GLY A 50 -12.63 -9.59 -6.06
N PHE A 51 -12.14 -8.82 -5.06
CA PHE A 51 -11.12 -7.79 -5.28
C PHE A 51 -9.84 -8.39 -5.86
N ARG A 52 -9.39 -9.55 -5.36
CA ARG A 52 -8.16 -10.19 -5.84
C ARG A 52 -8.19 -10.46 -7.35
N ASP A 53 -9.36 -10.81 -7.90
CA ASP A 53 -9.53 -11.10 -9.33
C ASP A 53 -9.43 -9.84 -10.21
N LEU A 54 -9.55 -8.65 -9.61
CA LEU A 54 -9.40 -7.35 -10.29
C LEU A 54 -7.97 -6.81 -10.26
N VAL A 55 -7.07 -7.41 -9.48
CA VAL A 55 -5.68 -6.95 -9.35
C VAL A 55 -4.88 -7.42 -10.56
N VAL A 56 -4.55 -6.49 -11.45
CA VAL A 56 -3.74 -6.78 -12.65
C VAL A 56 -2.24 -6.79 -12.33
N GLU A 57 -1.81 -5.94 -11.41
CA GLU A 57 -0.43 -5.84 -10.95
C GLU A 57 -0.40 -5.28 -9.52
N SER A 58 0.55 -5.72 -8.71
CA SER A 58 0.80 -5.18 -7.38
C SER A 58 2.30 -4.95 -7.18
N LYS A 59 2.65 -3.88 -6.46
CA LYS A 59 4.02 -3.59 -6.06
C LYS A 59 4.05 -3.23 -4.59
N VAL A 60 4.89 -3.92 -3.84
CA VAL A 60 5.07 -3.70 -2.40
C VAL A 60 6.44 -3.10 -2.16
N THR A 61 6.51 -2.10 -1.27
CA THR A 61 7.76 -1.56 -0.73
C THR A 61 7.73 -1.80 0.77
N THR A 62 8.69 -2.56 1.29
CA THR A 62 8.79 -2.88 2.72
C THR A 62 9.30 -1.67 3.51
N ALA A 63 9.13 -1.67 4.83
CA ALA A 63 9.63 -0.56 5.65
C ALA A 63 11.15 -0.42 5.59
N ALA A 64 11.88 -1.53 5.49
CA ALA A 64 13.32 -1.51 5.24
C ALA A 64 13.66 -0.88 3.88
N ALA A 65 12.96 -1.27 2.82
CA ALA A 65 13.20 -0.75 1.46
C ALA A 65 12.74 0.71 1.29
N LEU A 66 11.82 1.20 2.14
CA LEU A 66 11.36 2.58 2.11
C LEU A 66 12.44 3.56 2.60
N ALA A 67 13.30 3.14 3.52
CA ALA A 67 14.46 3.92 3.95
C ALA A 67 15.48 4.12 2.82
N ASP A 68 15.66 3.10 1.98
CA ASP A 68 16.52 3.17 0.78
C ASP A 68 15.87 3.98 -0.36
N TYR A 69 14.53 4.06 -0.39
CA TYR A 69 13.79 4.78 -1.44
C TYR A 69 13.80 6.31 -1.25
N ASN A 70 14.02 6.81 -0.02
CA ASN A 70 14.22 8.23 0.27
C ASN A 70 14.82 8.43 1.67
N GLU A 71 16.02 9.00 1.74
CA GLU A 71 16.81 9.24 2.96
C GLU A 71 16.08 10.08 4.03
N ASN A 72 15.00 10.80 3.68
CA ASN A 72 14.16 11.51 4.65
C ASN A 72 13.17 10.62 5.42
N TYR A 73 13.04 9.32 5.10
CA TYR A 73 12.18 8.38 5.84
C TYR A 73 12.90 7.63 6.96
N VAL A 74 14.13 8.04 7.31
CA VAL A 74 14.76 7.66 8.57
C VAL A 74 13.94 8.30 9.72
N GLY A 75 12.93 7.56 10.20
CA GLY A 75 12.13 7.96 11.37
C GLY A 75 10.79 8.62 11.07
N VAL A 76 9.90 7.94 10.32
CA VAL A 76 8.45 8.21 10.46
C VAL A 76 8.10 7.95 11.93
N THR A 77 8.01 9.05 12.67
CA THR A 77 8.00 9.07 14.13
C THR A 77 6.67 8.52 14.63
N SER A 78 6.70 7.32 15.23
CA SER A 78 5.78 7.01 16.32
C SER A 78 6.37 7.64 17.59
N VAL A 79 5.65 8.60 18.15
CA VAL A 79 5.93 9.21 19.46
C VAL A 79 6.05 8.09 20.52
N PRO A 80 7.05 8.08 21.42
CA PRO A 80 7.14 7.07 22.46
C PRO A 80 6.27 7.44 23.67
N GLY A 81 5.60 6.43 24.26
CA GLY A 81 4.99 6.50 25.60
C GLY A 81 3.52 6.12 25.62
#